data_AF-A0A533I142-F1
#
_entry.id   AF-A0A533I142-F1
#
_cell.length_a   1.000
_cell.length_b   1.000
_cell.length_c   1.000
_cell.angle_alpha   90.00
_cell.angle_beta   90.00
_cell.angle_gamma   90.00
#
_symmetry.space_group_name_H-M   'P 1'
#
loop_
_entity.id
_entity.type
_entity.pdbx_description
1 polymer ?
#
loop_
_entity_poly.entity_id
_entity_poly.type
_entity_poly.pdbx_seq_one_letter_code
_entity_poly.pdbx_strand_id
1 'polypeptide(L)'
;MRRSSYQQIIDWNVRRGDQRRLGIELVGQISALRAEVDAIAGIAPLHLQFAPIRLVTILEVFLREVIAELIDGDDAIFERAEKLVKGTKIDLAFAAHVDRRELTIGDFVAHTVSLSAVDGIMSILDTLIGGFAGKLQAVHPRWTEEMEKWPLPPIVADYNAMMTSLARLFEVRHVLTHELPTGTVFDSEELPVLIDATSTFVEATDWSVIEALSGSVPQTQIGMNIVAAEDLRSEEEELEATLEQVSALPGIDGDALQELQAAWVDFANRHASLLASQVEGGSMYPHLWAGEKASLVRDRITQLKGILEGWWDR
;
A
#
# COMPACT_ATOMS: atom_id res chain seq x y z
N MET A 1 -9.34 19.98 23.93
CA MET A 1 -10.30 19.59 22.87
C MET A 1 -9.90 18.21 22.37
N ARG A 2 -10.85 17.27 22.31
CA ARG A 2 -10.62 15.94 21.71
C ARG A 2 -10.42 16.17 20.21
N ARG A 3 -9.29 15.77 19.63
CA ARG A 3 -9.05 15.89 18.18
C ARG A 3 -10.15 15.11 17.44
N SER A 4 -10.63 15.61 16.30
CA SER A 4 -11.51 14.83 15.43
C SER A 4 -10.76 13.58 14.97
N SER A 5 -11.48 12.51 14.66
CA SER A 5 -10.89 11.27 14.14
C SER A 5 -10.01 11.55 12.91
N TYR A 6 -10.43 12.47 12.03
CA TYR A 6 -9.69 12.85 10.82
C TYR A 6 -8.36 13.53 11.13
N GLN A 7 -8.31 14.44 12.12
CA GLN A 7 -7.05 15.08 12.51
C GLN A 7 -6.05 14.06 13.06
N GLN A 8 -6.53 12.99 13.72
CA GLN A 8 -5.64 11.93 14.21
C GLN A 8 -5.00 11.14 13.05
N ILE A 9 -5.75 10.90 11.98
CA ILE A 9 -5.27 10.24 10.75
C ILE A 9 -4.25 11.13 10.04
N ILE A 10 -4.57 12.41 9.87
CA ILE A 10 -3.65 13.37 9.22
C ILE A 10 -2.36 13.50 10.03
N ASP A 11 -2.45 13.67 11.34
CA ASP A 11 -1.27 13.74 12.20
C ASP A 11 -0.47 12.43 12.17
N TRP A 12 -1.13 11.29 11.92
CA TRP A 12 -0.49 9.99 11.76
C TRP A 12 0.25 9.92 10.41
N ASN A 13 -0.38 10.32 9.30
CA ASN A 13 0.24 10.43 7.97
C ASN A 13 1.48 11.34 8.01
N VAL A 14 1.37 12.53 8.64
CA VAL A 14 2.49 13.48 8.78
C VAL A 14 3.66 12.90 9.58
N ARG A 15 3.40 12.12 10.64
CA ARG A 15 4.47 11.50 11.42
C ARG A 15 5.20 10.38 10.66
N ARG A 16 4.52 9.72 9.70
CA ARG A 16 5.09 8.62 8.93
C ARG A 16 5.85 9.07 7.68
N GLY A 17 5.39 10.14 7.02
CA GLY A 17 5.83 10.46 5.66
C GLY A 17 5.16 9.54 4.62
N ASP A 18 5.53 9.71 3.35
CA ASP A 18 4.82 9.12 2.19
C ASP A 18 5.10 7.62 1.92
N GLN A 19 5.67 6.89 2.87
CA GLN A 19 6.07 5.49 2.67
C GLN A 19 4.88 4.54 2.87
N ARG A 20 4.20 4.18 1.78
CA ARG A 20 3.03 3.27 1.81
C ARG A 20 3.37 1.77 1.88
N ARG A 21 4.62 1.35 1.63
CA ARG A 21 5.03 -0.07 1.67
C ARG A 21 5.98 -0.36 2.81
N LEU A 22 5.41 -0.82 3.92
CA LEU A 22 6.16 -1.18 5.12
C LEU A 22 6.43 -2.67 5.31
N GLY A 23 5.94 -3.56 4.44
CA GLY A 23 6.09 -5.01 4.63
C GLY A 23 7.53 -5.41 4.97
N ILE A 24 8.50 -4.99 4.15
CA ILE A 24 9.93 -5.29 4.34
C ILE A 24 10.49 -4.60 5.60
N GLU A 25 10.15 -3.34 5.86
CA GLU A 25 10.64 -2.61 7.04
C GLU A 25 10.11 -3.24 8.34
N LEU A 26 8.83 -3.62 8.37
CA LEU A 26 8.17 -4.21 9.53
C LEU A 26 8.66 -5.63 9.80
N VAL A 27 9.00 -6.43 8.77
CA VAL A 27 9.72 -7.69 8.96
C VAL A 27 11.08 -7.44 9.66
N GLY A 28 11.76 -6.36 9.32
CA GLY A 28 12.96 -5.90 10.04
C GLY A 28 12.68 -5.57 11.51
N GLN A 29 11.58 -4.87 11.81
CA GLN A 29 11.18 -4.54 13.18
C GLN A 29 10.77 -5.80 13.99
N ILE A 30 10.08 -6.76 13.36
CA ILE A 30 9.73 -8.05 13.99
C ILE A 30 11.02 -8.85 14.30
N SER A 31 11.98 -8.86 13.37
CA SER A 31 13.27 -9.51 13.59
C SER A 31 14.07 -8.86 14.73
N ALA A 32 14.06 -7.53 14.82
CA ALA A 32 14.67 -6.82 15.94
C ALA A 32 13.98 -7.15 17.28
N LEU A 33 12.64 -7.19 17.30
CA LEU A 33 11.88 -7.60 18.48
C LEU A 33 12.22 -9.04 18.90
N ARG A 34 12.43 -9.95 17.95
CA ARG A 34 12.88 -11.33 18.24
C ARG A 34 14.22 -11.33 18.96
N ALA A 35 15.20 -10.59 18.43
CA ALA A 35 16.52 -10.49 19.05
C ALA A 35 16.44 -9.92 20.47
N GLU A 36 15.56 -8.94 20.71
CA GLU A 36 15.32 -8.40 22.06
C GLU A 36 14.68 -9.43 22.99
N VAL A 37 13.66 -10.16 22.52
CA VAL A 37 13.01 -11.24 23.29
C VAL A 37 14.01 -12.31 23.69
N ASP A 38 14.84 -12.76 22.76
CA ASP A 38 15.88 -13.78 23.02
C ASP A 38 16.91 -13.27 24.04
N ALA A 39 17.28 -11.99 23.96
CA ALA A 39 18.26 -11.39 24.86
C ALA A 39 17.75 -11.24 26.30
N ILE A 40 16.43 -11.12 26.51
CA ILE A 40 15.84 -10.91 27.84
C ILE A 40 15.11 -12.17 28.37
N ALA A 41 15.01 -13.22 27.57
CA ALA A 41 14.43 -14.49 27.96
C ALA A 41 15.13 -15.06 29.21
N GLY A 42 14.35 -15.45 30.23
CA GLY A 42 14.87 -15.94 31.51
C GLY A 42 15.49 -14.87 32.42
N ILE A 43 15.74 -13.65 31.94
CA ILE A 43 16.31 -12.54 32.72
C ILE A 43 15.21 -11.60 33.21
N ALA A 44 14.26 -11.24 32.34
CA ALA A 44 13.26 -10.21 32.60
C ALA A 44 11.85 -10.66 32.17
N PRO A 45 11.25 -11.69 32.82
CA PRO A 45 10.02 -12.33 32.36
C PRO A 45 8.80 -11.39 32.28
N LEU A 46 8.74 -10.35 33.12
CA LEU A 46 7.68 -9.35 33.05
C LEU A 46 7.75 -8.52 31.76
N HIS A 47 8.95 -8.26 31.24
CA HIS A 47 9.13 -7.45 30.03
C HIS A 47 8.73 -8.19 28.75
N LEU A 48 8.75 -9.53 28.78
CA LEU A 48 8.28 -10.37 27.68
C LEU A 48 6.79 -10.13 27.36
N GLN A 49 6.00 -9.65 28.31
CA GLN A 49 4.58 -9.32 28.12
C GLN A 49 4.36 -8.17 27.13
N PHE A 50 5.38 -7.34 26.86
CA PHE A 50 5.27 -6.28 25.85
C PHE A 50 5.38 -6.79 24.42
N ALA A 51 5.97 -7.98 24.20
CA ALA A 51 6.17 -8.52 22.86
C ALA A 51 4.83 -8.81 22.14
N PRO A 52 3.85 -9.52 22.74
CA PRO A 52 2.53 -9.71 22.10
C PRO A 52 1.82 -8.39 21.78
N ILE A 53 1.92 -7.40 22.68
CA ILE A 53 1.32 -6.08 22.47
C ILE A 53 1.97 -5.37 21.27
N ARG A 54 3.31 -5.44 21.17
CA ARG A 54 4.05 -4.84 20.06
C ARG A 54 3.75 -5.54 18.73
N LEU A 55 3.68 -6.87 18.70
CA LEU A 55 3.34 -7.63 17.49
C LEU A 55 1.95 -7.28 16.96
N VAL A 56 0.93 -7.21 17.84
CA VAL A 56 -0.41 -6.77 17.44
C VAL A 56 -0.40 -5.32 16.95
N THR A 57 0.39 -4.45 17.57
CA THR A 57 0.55 -3.05 17.10
C THR A 57 1.15 -3.01 15.69
N ILE A 58 2.17 -3.82 15.41
CA ILE A 58 2.77 -3.94 14.07
C ILE A 58 1.72 -4.41 13.07
N LEU A 59 0.95 -5.46 13.39
CA LEU A 59 -0.12 -5.97 12.53
C LEU A 59 -1.20 -4.91 12.26
N GLU A 60 -1.71 -4.24 13.29
CA GLU A 60 -2.73 -3.20 13.13
C GLU A 60 -2.24 -2.08 12.21
N VAL A 61 -0.99 -1.66 12.39
CA VAL A 61 -0.38 -0.60 11.61
C VAL A 61 -0.13 -1.02 10.15
N PHE A 62 0.42 -2.22 9.95
CA PHE A 62 0.63 -2.82 8.62
C PHE A 62 -0.69 -2.96 7.86
N LEU A 63 -1.71 -3.53 8.51
CA LEU A 63 -2.99 -3.82 7.87
C LEU A 63 -3.75 -2.56 7.48
N ARG A 64 -3.62 -1.47 8.23
CA ARG A 64 -4.22 -0.18 7.82
C ARG A 64 -3.60 0.33 6.52
N GLU A 65 -2.31 0.18 6.33
CA GLU A 65 -1.66 0.56 5.08
C GLU A 65 -2.05 -0.36 3.94
N VAL A 66 -2.04 -1.67 4.17
CA VAL A 66 -2.50 -2.65 3.18
C VAL A 66 -3.91 -2.33 2.71
N ILE A 67 -4.83 -2.04 3.63
CA ILE A 67 -6.20 -1.68 3.28
C ILE A 67 -6.24 -0.38 2.49
N ALA A 68 -5.48 0.64 2.89
CA ALA A 68 -5.43 1.91 2.18
C ALA A 68 -4.83 1.76 0.77
N GLU A 69 -3.70 1.05 0.63
CA GLU A 69 -3.02 0.78 -0.65
C GLU A 69 -3.93 -0.01 -1.61
N LEU A 70 -4.60 -1.05 -1.11
CA LEU A 70 -5.53 -1.85 -1.89
C LEU A 70 -6.69 -1.02 -2.44
N ILE A 71 -7.27 -0.13 -1.61
CA ILE A 71 -8.43 0.69 -1.98
C ILE A 71 -8.04 1.82 -2.91
N ASP A 72 -6.92 2.49 -2.64
CA ASP A 72 -6.45 3.60 -3.45
C ASP A 72 -5.81 3.12 -4.78
N GLY A 73 -5.42 1.85 -4.87
CA GLY A 73 -4.65 1.30 -5.97
C GLY A 73 -5.46 0.60 -7.08
N ASP A 74 -6.72 0.23 -6.85
CA ASP A 74 -7.55 -0.48 -7.85
C ASP A 74 -9.04 -0.16 -7.69
N ASP A 75 -9.67 0.30 -8.78
CA ASP A 75 -11.09 0.70 -8.79
C ASP A 75 -12.03 -0.46 -8.43
N ALA A 76 -11.73 -1.68 -8.86
CA ALA A 76 -12.57 -2.83 -8.55
C ALA A 76 -12.47 -3.22 -7.07
N ILE A 77 -11.30 -3.04 -6.44
CA ILE A 77 -11.12 -3.17 -4.99
C ILE A 77 -11.86 -2.04 -4.26
N PHE A 78 -11.76 -0.80 -4.75
CA PHE A 78 -12.49 0.35 -4.22
C PHE A 78 -14.01 0.09 -4.16
N GLU A 79 -14.61 -0.40 -5.25
CA GLU A 79 -16.03 -0.75 -5.29
C GLU A 79 -16.40 -1.82 -4.24
N ARG A 80 -15.52 -2.80 -4.00
CA ARG A 80 -15.74 -3.82 -2.96
C ARG A 80 -15.65 -3.24 -1.55
N ALA A 81 -14.81 -2.23 -1.34
CA ALA A 81 -14.60 -1.58 -0.05
C ALA A 81 -15.84 -0.85 0.48
N GLU A 82 -16.80 -0.49 -0.38
CA GLU A 82 -18.10 0.09 0.05
C GLU A 82 -18.80 -0.80 1.09
N LYS A 83 -18.65 -2.13 0.96
CA LYS A 83 -19.22 -3.12 1.90
C LYS A 83 -18.67 -2.99 3.32
N LEU A 84 -17.46 -2.45 3.48
CA LEU A 84 -16.77 -2.30 4.77
C LEU A 84 -17.21 -1.04 5.53
N VAL A 85 -17.73 -0.04 4.84
CA VAL A 85 -18.08 1.27 5.42
C VAL A 85 -19.58 1.59 5.35
N LYS A 86 -20.42 0.61 5.02
CA LYS A 86 -21.86 0.78 4.87
C LYS A 86 -22.48 1.41 6.12
N GLY A 87 -23.06 2.61 5.95
CA GLY A 87 -23.71 3.37 7.02
C GLY A 87 -22.82 4.38 7.76
N THR A 88 -21.54 4.49 7.37
CA THR A 88 -20.64 5.52 7.90
C THR A 88 -21.01 6.88 7.32
N LYS A 89 -21.19 7.88 8.19
CA LYS A 89 -21.52 9.25 7.75
C LYS A 89 -20.26 9.94 7.25
N ILE A 90 -20.30 10.41 6.02
CA ILE A 90 -19.32 11.33 5.47
C ILE A 90 -19.78 12.75 5.81
N ASP A 91 -18.94 13.51 6.52
CA ASP A 91 -19.20 14.91 6.82
C ASP A 91 -18.36 15.85 5.93
N LEU A 92 -18.67 17.15 5.99
CA LEU A 92 -17.98 18.15 5.18
C LEU A 92 -16.49 18.29 5.56
N ALA A 93 -16.13 17.98 6.81
CA ALA A 93 -14.74 18.05 7.25
C ALA A 93 -13.91 16.96 6.57
N PHE A 94 -14.45 15.74 6.50
CA PHE A 94 -13.86 14.66 5.71
C PHE A 94 -13.68 15.06 4.24
N ALA A 95 -14.76 15.54 3.61
CA ALA A 95 -14.73 15.94 2.20
C ALA A 95 -13.67 17.02 1.94
N ALA A 96 -13.52 17.98 2.85
CA ALA A 96 -12.51 19.03 2.73
C ALA A 96 -11.07 18.50 2.85
N HIS A 97 -10.81 17.49 3.68
CA HIS A 97 -9.48 16.89 3.81
C HIS A 97 -9.12 16.01 2.60
N VAL A 98 -10.12 15.33 2.02
CA VAL A 98 -9.95 14.59 0.76
C VAL A 98 -9.65 15.56 -0.40
N ASP A 99 -10.42 16.65 -0.51
CA ASP A 99 -10.22 17.69 -1.54
C ASP A 99 -8.81 18.31 -1.47
N ARG A 100 -8.30 18.52 -0.25
CA ARG A 100 -6.94 19.03 0.00
C ARG A 100 -5.83 17.98 -0.16
N ARG A 101 -6.18 16.73 -0.51
CA ARG A 101 -5.25 15.59 -0.59
C ARG A 101 -4.49 15.33 0.72
N GLU A 102 -5.09 15.68 1.86
CA GLU A 102 -4.52 15.42 3.20
C GLU A 102 -4.87 14.01 3.69
N LEU A 103 -5.87 13.38 3.08
CA LEU A 103 -6.41 12.08 3.46
C LEU A 103 -7.00 11.39 2.22
N THR A 104 -6.83 10.07 2.08
CA THR A 104 -7.47 9.29 1.00
C THR A 104 -8.71 8.52 1.46
N ILE A 105 -9.51 8.00 0.51
CA ILE A 105 -10.61 7.11 0.88
C ILE A 105 -10.07 5.81 1.48
N GLY A 106 -8.94 5.30 0.99
CA GLY A 106 -8.22 4.20 1.62
C GLY A 106 -7.92 4.46 3.10
N ASP A 107 -7.36 5.62 3.44
CA ASP A 107 -7.08 6.02 4.83
C ASP A 107 -8.34 6.00 5.70
N PHE A 108 -9.46 6.49 5.16
CA PHE A 108 -10.74 6.50 5.86
C PHE A 108 -11.25 5.11 6.19
N VAL A 109 -11.30 4.24 5.19
CA VAL A 109 -11.79 2.87 5.33
C VAL A 109 -10.87 2.10 6.28
N ALA A 110 -9.56 2.21 6.06
CA ALA A 110 -8.54 1.61 6.90
C ALA A 110 -8.72 1.95 8.38
N HIS A 111 -9.08 3.19 8.72
CA HIS A 111 -9.30 3.62 10.11
C HIS A 111 -10.71 3.38 10.64
N THR A 112 -11.66 3.04 9.78
CA THR A 112 -13.05 2.73 10.18
C THR A 112 -13.22 1.27 10.60
N VAL A 113 -12.46 0.36 9.96
CA VAL A 113 -12.55 -1.08 10.26
C VAL A 113 -11.86 -1.46 11.57
N SER A 114 -12.41 -2.49 12.23
CA SER A 114 -11.82 -3.10 13.42
C SER A 114 -10.79 -4.16 13.04
N LEU A 115 -9.58 -4.05 13.61
CA LEU A 115 -8.48 -4.99 13.42
C LEU A 115 -8.14 -5.72 14.73
N SER A 116 -9.15 -5.98 15.56
CA SER A 116 -8.98 -6.51 16.93
C SER A 116 -8.92 -8.04 17.02
N ALA A 117 -9.12 -8.75 15.91
CA ALA A 117 -9.12 -10.21 15.86
C ALA A 117 -8.78 -10.70 14.44
N VAL A 118 -8.10 -11.84 14.35
CA VAL A 118 -7.62 -12.40 13.08
C VAL A 118 -8.75 -12.74 12.11
N ASP A 119 -9.87 -13.29 12.59
CA ASP A 119 -11.02 -13.63 11.73
C ASP A 119 -11.63 -12.39 11.07
N GLY A 120 -11.71 -11.28 11.81
CA GLY A 120 -12.18 -10.01 11.30
C GLY A 120 -11.24 -9.47 10.21
N ILE A 121 -9.93 -9.56 10.43
CA ILE A 121 -8.91 -9.17 9.46
C ILE A 121 -9.04 -10.00 8.17
N MET A 122 -9.18 -11.32 8.30
CA MET A 122 -9.35 -12.21 7.13
C MET A 122 -10.63 -11.87 6.36
N SER A 123 -11.73 -11.56 7.04
CA SER A 123 -12.98 -11.16 6.38
C SER A 123 -12.85 -9.82 5.63
N ILE A 124 -12.07 -8.87 6.17
CA ILE A 124 -11.80 -7.59 5.52
C ILE A 124 -10.99 -7.82 4.24
N LEU A 125 -9.88 -8.54 4.34
CA LEU A 125 -9.00 -8.80 3.20
C LEU A 125 -9.67 -9.68 2.14
N ASP A 126 -10.53 -10.63 2.55
CA ASP A 126 -11.34 -11.41 1.61
C ASP A 126 -12.37 -10.53 0.87
N THR A 127 -12.95 -9.53 1.55
CA THR A 127 -13.84 -8.56 0.89
C THR A 127 -13.08 -7.75 -0.17
N LEU A 128 -11.86 -7.31 0.14
CA LEU A 128 -11.05 -6.48 -0.75
C LEU A 128 -10.45 -7.27 -1.91
N ILE A 129 -9.83 -8.42 -1.66
CA ILE A 129 -9.07 -9.16 -2.67
C ILE A 129 -9.89 -10.29 -3.32
N GLY A 130 -10.86 -10.86 -2.61
CA GLY A 130 -11.63 -12.03 -3.04
C GLY A 130 -10.84 -13.33 -2.94
N GLY A 131 -11.32 -14.29 -2.13
CA GLY A 131 -10.65 -15.58 -1.94
C GLY A 131 -9.30 -15.45 -1.23
N PHE A 132 -9.16 -14.49 -0.33
CA PHE A 132 -7.88 -14.10 0.26
C PHE A 132 -7.22 -15.25 1.01
N ALA A 133 -7.98 -16.06 1.75
CA ALA A 133 -7.45 -17.23 2.45
C ALA A 133 -6.75 -18.23 1.50
N GLY A 134 -7.34 -18.49 0.33
CA GLY A 134 -6.75 -19.37 -0.68
C GLY A 134 -5.51 -18.77 -1.33
N LYS A 135 -5.52 -17.45 -1.58
CA LYS A 135 -4.35 -16.72 -2.08
C LYS A 135 -3.21 -16.77 -1.07
N LEU A 136 -3.48 -16.53 0.21
CA LEU A 136 -2.47 -16.57 1.27
C LEU A 136 -1.82 -17.95 1.42
N GLN A 137 -2.54 -19.04 1.16
CA GLN A 137 -1.98 -20.41 1.17
C GLN A 137 -1.03 -20.70 0.00
N ALA A 138 -1.23 -20.03 -1.14
CA ALA A 138 -0.48 -20.27 -2.36
C ALA A 138 0.55 -19.17 -2.67
N VAL A 139 0.54 -18.09 -1.91
CA VAL A 139 1.34 -16.89 -2.19
C VAL A 139 2.83 -17.20 -2.12
N HIS A 140 3.56 -16.66 -3.08
CA HIS A 140 5.00 -16.73 -3.17
C HIS A 140 5.56 -15.40 -3.68
N PRO A 141 6.87 -15.13 -3.52
CA PRO A 141 7.49 -13.94 -4.08
C PRO A 141 7.27 -13.83 -5.59
N ARG A 142 6.93 -12.63 -6.05
CA ARG A 142 6.56 -12.35 -7.43
C ARG A 142 7.53 -11.37 -8.11
N TRP A 143 8.80 -11.75 -8.12
CA TRP A 143 9.84 -11.06 -8.87
C TRP A 143 9.71 -11.30 -10.37
N THR A 144 9.62 -10.24 -11.17
CA THR A 144 9.49 -10.31 -12.63
C THR A 144 10.59 -11.17 -13.26
N GLU A 145 11.82 -11.08 -12.75
CA GLU A 145 12.97 -11.86 -13.21
C GLU A 145 12.85 -13.38 -12.98
N GLU A 146 11.89 -13.82 -12.16
CA GLU A 146 11.70 -15.24 -11.81
C GLU A 146 10.42 -15.83 -12.40
N MET A 147 9.68 -15.07 -13.22
CA MET A 147 8.38 -15.49 -13.77
C MET A 147 8.39 -16.88 -14.43
N GLU A 148 9.49 -17.24 -15.10
CA GLU A 148 9.64 -18.55 -15.75
C GLU A 148 9.65 -19.73 -14.77
N LYS A 149 9.93 -19.49 -13.49
CA LYS A 149 10.05 -20.51 -12.44
C LYS A 149 8.79 -20.62 -11.57
N TRP A 150 7.77 -19.82 -11.85
CA TRP A 150 6.57 -19.79 -11.01
C TRP A 150 5.66 -21.02 -11.23
N PRO A 151 4.91 -21.44 -10.19
CA PRO A 151 4.91 -20.89 -8.84
C PRO A 151 6.12 -21.37 -8.01
N LEU A 152 6.67 -20.47 -7.19
CA LEU A 152 7.68 -20.82 -6.19
C LEU A 152 7.00 -21.49 -4.97
N PRO A 153 7.78 -22.13 -4.06
CA PRO A 153 7.23 -22.64 -2.81
C PRO A 153 6.46 -21.53 -2.05
N PRO A 154 5.28 -21.84 -1.48
CA PRO A 154 4.51 -20.86 -0.73
C PRO A 154 5.29 -20.32 0.47
N ILE A 155 5.07 -19.05 0.78
CA ILE A 155 5.63 -18.39 1.98
C ILE A 155 5.04 -19.02 3.24
N VAL A 156 3.75 -19.34 3.20
CA VAL A 156 3.03 -19.98 4.31
C VAL A 156 3.20 -21.50 4.23
N ALA A 157 4.13 -22.06 5.00
CA ALA A 157 4.37 -23.51 5.04
C ALA A 157 3.21 -24.30 5.69
N ASP A 158 2.66 -23.79 6.79
CA ASP A 158 1.48 -24.35 7.47
C ASP A 158 0.50 -23.23 7.82
N TYR A 159 -0.53 -23.12 6.98
CA TYR A 159 -1.57 -22.10 7.14
C TYR A 159 -2.34 -22.24 8.46
N ASN A 160 -2.68 -23.47 8.86
CA ASN A 160 -3.50 -23.67 10.06
C ASN A 160 -2.70 -23.34 11.32
N ALA A 161 -1.42 -23.71 11.36
CA ALA A 161 -0.53 -23.37 12.47
C ALA A 161 -0.32 -21.85 12.57
N MET A 162 -0.10 -21.16 11.44
CA MET A 162 0.03 -19.70 11.40
C MET A 162 -1.24 -19.03 11.92
N MET A 163 -2.42 -19.41 11.41
CA MET A 163 -3.69 -18.81 11.82
C MET A 163 -4.01 -19.07 13.30
N THR A 164 -3.71 -20.27 13.81
CA THR A 164 -3.86 -20.61 15.23
C THR A 164 -2.97 -19.72 16.10
N SER A 165 -1.73 -19.50 15.68
CA SER A 165 -0.76 -18.65 16.39
C SER A 165 -1.19 -17.18 16.39
N LEU A 166 -1.70 -16.67 15.26
CA LEU A 166 -2.25 -15.31 15.19
C LEU A 166 -3.48 -15.14 16.08
N ALA A 167 -4.41 -16.10 16.09
CA ALA A 167 -5.56 -16.06 16.98
C ALA A 167 -5.12 -16.00 18.45
N ARG A 168 -4.15 -16.83 18.83
CA ARG A 168 -3.55 -16.84 20.17
C ARG A 168 -2.89 -15.50 20.51
N LEU A 169 -2.18 -14.89 19.56
CA LEU A 169 -1.56 -13.58 19.74
C LEU A 169 -2.58 -12.49 20.13
N PHE A 170 -3.71 -12.43 19.43
CA PHE A 170 -4.78 -11.46 19.74
C PHE A 170 -5.43 -11.72 21.11
N GLU A 171 -5.64 -12.99 21.48
CA GLU A 171 -6.13 -13.37 22.80
C GLU A 171 -5.18 -12.91 23.91
N VAL A 172 -3.88 -13.23 23.78
CA VAL A 172 -2.86 -12.83 24.77
C VAL A 172 -2.82 -11.31 24.92
N ARG A 173 -2.83 -10.57 23.81
CA ARG A 173 -2.88 -9.10 23.84
C ARG A 173 -4.15 -8.60 24.52
N HIS A 174 -5.30 -9.21 24.27
CA HIS A 174 -6.56 -8.82 24.92
C HIS A 174 -6.46 -8.94 26.44
N VAL A 175 -6.03 -10.09 26.95
CA VAL A 175 -5.87 -10.34 28.39
C VAL A 175 -4.89 -9.34 29.01
N LEU A 176 -3.69 -9.19 28.42
CA LEU A 176 -2.66 -8.30 28.95
C LEU A 176 -3.09 -6.84 29.03
N THR A 177 -3.89 -6.37 28.07
CA THR A 177 -4.24 -4.94 27.95
C THR A 177 -5.57 -4.59 28.60
N HIS A 178 -6.50 -5.54 28.73
CA HIS A 178 -7.88 -5.26 29.14
C HIS A 178 -8.34 -6.00 30.39
N GLU A 179 -7.64 -7.05 30.84
CA GLU A 179 -8.08 -7.87 31.99
C GLU A 179 -7.20 -7.73 33.24
N LEU A 180 -6.04 -7.07 33.13
CA LEU A 180 -5.10 -6.81 34.23
C LEU A 180 -4.75 -8.10 35.03
N PRO A 181 -4.20 -9.12 34.34
CA PRO A 181 -4.01 -10.45 34.91
C PRO A 181 -3.04 -10.41 36.10
N THR A 182 -3.33 -11.22 37.12
CA THR A 182 -2.46 -11.38 38.30
C THR A 182 -1.45 -12.51 38.14
N GLY A 183 -1.57 -13.34 37.10
CA GLY A 183 -0.70 -14.47 36.81
C GLY A 183 -0.16 -14.45 35.38
N THR A 184 0.60 -15.51 35.04
CA THR A 184 1.18 -15.71 33.71
C THR A 184 0.07 -15.93 32.67
N VAL A 185 0.11 -15.17 31.56
CA VAL A 185 -0.89 -15.23 30.47
C VAL A 185 -0.51 -16.21 29.36
N PHE A 186 0.79 -16.36 29.13
CA PHE A 186 1.37 -17.21 28.09
C PHE A 186 2.73 -17.74 28.56
N ASP A 187 3.13 -18.89 28.06
CA ASP A 187 4.48 -19.42 28.26
C ASP A 187 5.46 -18.65 27.36
N SER A 188 6.60 -18.22 27.91
CA SER A 188 7.65 -17.57 27.12
C SER A 188 8.13 -18.40 25.94
N GLU A 189 8.01 -19.73 26.00
CA GLU A 189 8.32 -20.65 24.90
C GLU A 189 7.33 -20.50 23.72
N GLU A 190 6.15 -19.91 23.92
CA GLU A 190 5.20 -19.58 22.85
C GLU A 190 5.69 -18.40 21.97
N LEU A 191 6.52 -17.48 22.50
CA LEU A 191 6.86 -16.22 21.82
C LEU A 191 7.52 -16.40 20.46
N PRO A 192 8.53 -17.28 20.28
CA PRO A 192 9.13 -17.49 18.96
C PRO A 192 8.09 -17.88 17.91
N VAL A 193 7.13 -18.73 18.28
CA VAL A 193 6.06 -19.18 17.37
C VAL A 193 5.12 -18.03 16.99
N LEU A 194 4.75 -17.18 17.96
CA LEU A 194 3.91 -16.00 17.70
C LEU A 194 4.63 -14.96 16.81
N ILE A 195 5.91 -14.74 17.05
CA ILE A 195 6.77 -13.84 16.26
C ILE A 195 6.89 -14.34 14.83
N ASP A 196 7.24 -15.62 14.66
CA ASP A 196 7.43 -16.24 13.34
C ASP A 196 6.10 -16.22 12.55
N ALA A 197 4.97 -16.56 13.17
CA ALA A 197 3.65 -16.48 12.54
C ALA A 197 3.28 -15.04 12.11
N THR A 198 3.64 -14.04 12.92
CA THR A 198 3.43 -12.62 12.57
C THR A 198 4.27 -12.22 11.37
N SER A 199 5.55 -12.61 11.35
CA SER A 199 6.46 -12.33 10.23
C SER A 199 5.96 -12.97 8.93
N THR A 200 5.62 -14.25 8.97
CA THR A 200 5.09 -14.99 7.81
C THR A 200 3.79 -14.38 7.30
N PHE A 201 2.89 -13.97 8.19
CA PHE A 201 1.63 -13.34 7.79
C PHE A 201 1.84 -11.98 7.11
N VAL A 202 2.73 -11.14 7.66
CA VAL A 202 3.08 -9.84 7.06
C VAL A 202 3.66 -10.04 5.66
N GLU A 203 4.67 -10.90 5.52
CA GLU A 203 5.31 -11.18 4.24
C GLU A 203 4.33 -11.77 3.20
N ALA A 204 3.54 -12.77 3.60
CA ALA A 204 2.56 -13.40 2.74
C ALA A 204 1.43 -12.44 2.31
N THR A 205 1.01 -11.54 3.20
CA THR A 205 0.01 -10.52 2.90
C THR A 205 0.58 -9.48 1.93
N ASP A 206 1.80 -9.00 2.16
CA ASP A 206 2.48 -8.02 1.31
C ASP A 206 2.59 -8.54 -0.14
N TRP A 207 3.00 -9.80 -0.31
CA TRP A 207 3.03 -10.43 -1.64
C TRP A 207 1.65 -10.65 -2.26
N SER A 208 0.62 -10.91 -1.45
CA SER A 208 -0.75 -11.03 -1.94
C SER A 208 -1.29 -9.68 -2.44
N VAL A 209 -0.90 -8.57 -1.80
CA VAL A 209 -1.21 -7.20 -2.24
C VAL A 209 -0.48 -6.89 -3.54
N ILE A 210 0.80 -7.21 -3.64
CA ILE A 210 1.58 -7.05 -4.88
C ILE A 210 0.93 -7.82 -6.04
N GLU A 211 0.54 -9.07 -5.82
CA GLU A 211 -0.18 -9.84 -6.84
C GLU A 211 -1.49 -9.13 -7.24
N ALA A 212 -2.24 -8.61 -6.28
CA ALA A 212 -3.54 -7.99 -6.54
C ALA A 212 -3.43 -6.67 -7.32
N LEU A 213 -2.41 -5.85 -7.02
CA LEU A 213 -2.28 -4.50 -7.60
C LEU A 213 -1.37 -4.43 -8.82
N SER A 214 -0.29 -5.22 -8.84
CA SER A 214 0.75 -5.10 -9.87
C SER A 214 0.99 -6.41 -10.63
N GLY A 215 0.48 -7.53 -10.13
CA GLY A 215 0.74 -8.86 -10.66
C GLY A 215 2.14 -9.37 -10.34
N SER A 216 3.18 -8.58 -10.63
CA SER A 216 4.60 -8.83 -10.35
C SER A 216 5.35 -7.52 -10.09
N VAL A 217 6.55 -7.60 -9.50
CA VAL A 217 7.44 -6.44 -9.34
C VAL A 217 8.88 -6.78 -9.72
N PRO A 218 9.64 -5.83 -10.29
CA PRO A 218 11.04 -6.04 -10.61
C PRO A 218 11.89 -6.08 -9.33
N GLN A 219 12.85 -7.00 -9.27
CA GLN A 219 13.80 -7.09 -8.16
C GLN A 219 15.04 -6.24 -8.39
N THR A 220 15.47 -6.10 -9.64
CA THR A 220 16.73 -5.46 -10.00
C THR A 220 16.53 -4.00 -10.43
N GLN A 221 17.55 -3.15 -10.24
CA GLN A 221 17.51 -1.78 -10.75
C GLN A 221 17.30 -1.72 -12.27
N ILE A 222 17.83 -2.70 -13.01
CA ILE A 222 17.60 -2.83 -14.45
C ILE A 222 16.12 -3.11 -14.72
N GLY A 223 15.53 -4.09 -14.03
CA GLY A 223 14.10 -4.38 -14.12
C GLY A 223 13.23 -3.18 -13.76
N MET A 224 13.56 -2.46 -12.70
CA MET A 224 12.86 -1.24 -12.28
C MET A 224 12.93 -0.14 -13.34
N ASN A 225 14.07 0.01 -14.01
CA ASN A 225 14.23 0.96 -15.12
C ASN A 225 13.40 0.55 -16.34
N ILE A 226 13.33 -0.75 -16.63
CA ILE A 226 12.54 -1.29 -17.75
C ILE A 226 11.04 -1.04 -17.50
N VAL A 227 10.53 -1.44 -16.34
CA VAL A 227 9.11 -1.25 -15.97
C VAL A 227 8.73 0.23 -16.01
N ALA A 228 9.54 1.12 -15.42
CA ALA A 228 9.24 2.55 -15.45
C ALA A 228 9.23 3.14 -16.87
N ALA A 229 10.07 2.63 -17.78
CA ALA A 229 10.07 3.03 -19.18
C ALA A 229 8.85 2.48 -19.94
N GLU A 230 8.41 1.26 -19.64
CA GLU A 230 7.21 0.66 -20.22
C GLU A 230 5.94 1.38 -19.76
N ASP A 231 5.85 1.72 -18.47
CA ASP A 231 4.77 2.53 -17.90
C ASP A 231 4.70 3.89 -18.60
N LEU A 232 5.82 4.61 -18.66
CA LEU A 232 5.88 5.90 -19.37
C LEU A 232 5.41 5.77 -20.82
N ARG A 233 5.84 4.71 -21.53
CA ARG A 233 5.43 4.49 -22.92
C ARG A 233 3.92 4.27 -23.03
N SER A 234 3.32 3.48 -22.15
CA SER A 234 1.87 3.27 -22.13
C SER A 234 1.10 4.57 -21.89
N GLU A 235 1.58 5.40 -20.97
CA GLU A 235 1.00 6.71 -20.69
C GLU A 235 1.16 7.68 -21.88
N GLU A 236 2.32 7.67 -22.55
CA GLU A 236 2.55 8.46 -23.76
C GLU A 236 1.63 8.02 -24.91
N GLU A 237 1.37 6.73 -25.07
CA GLU A 237 0.41 6.18 -26.03
C GLU A 237 -1.03 6.65 -25.73
N GLU A 238 -1.46 6.66 -24.46
CA GLU A 238 -2.78 7.22 -24.07
C GLU A 238 -2.85 8.75 -24.28
N LEU A 239 -1.77 9.46 -24.00
CA LEU A 239 -1.68 10.91 -24.24
C LEU A 239 -1.85 11.23 -25.72
N GLU A 240 -1.19 10.48 -26.61
CA GLU A 240 -1.31 10.67 -28.05
C GLU A 240 -2.75 10.39 -28.51
N ALA A 241 -3.37 9.29 -28.06
CA ALA A 241 -4.77 8.99 -28.36
C ALA A 241 -5.75 10.06 -27.83
N THR A 242 -5.45 10.68 -26.68
CA THR A 242 -6.25 11.76 -26.10
C THR A 242 -6.08 13.06 -26.90
N LEU A 243 -4.86 13.36 -27.34
CA LEU A 243 -4.57 14.52 -28.19
C LEU A 243 -5.27 14.42 -29.55
N GLU A 244 -5.29 13.23 -30.16
CA GLU A 244 -6.03 12.98 -31.39
C GLU A 244 -7.51 13.33 -31.23
N GLN A 245 -8.13 12.89 -30.13
CA GLN A 245 -9.53 13.23 -29.82
C GLN A 245 -9.74 14.74 -29.65
N VAL A 246 -8.84 15.43 -28.94
CA VAL A 246 -8.93 16.89 -28.75
C VAL A 246 -8.75 17.63 -30.07
N SER A 247 -7.80 17.20 -30.91
CA SER A 247 -7.55 17.81 -32.22
C SER A 247 -8.74 17.69 -33.19
N ALA A 248 -9.58 16.67 -32.99
CA ALA A 248 -10.77 16.42 -33.81
C ALA A 248 -11.98 17.28 -33.39
N LEU A 249 -11.90 18.01 -32.27
CA LEU A 249 -12.98 18.85 -31.80
C LEU A 249 -13.24 20.04 -32.75
N PRO A 250 -14.50 20.38 -33.05
CA PRO A 250 -14.85 21.54 -33.86
C PRO A 250 -14.32 22.84 -33.24
N GLY A 251 -13.60 23.65 -34.03
CA GLY A 251 -13.11 24.96 -33.62
C GLY A 251 -11.79 24.96 -32.85
N ILE A 252 -11.19 23.79 -32.59
CA ILE A 252 -9.80 23.71 -32.13
C ILE A 252 -8.86 24.06 -33.28
N ASP A 253 -7.90 24.95 -33.00
CA ASP A 253 -6.79 25.23 -33.89
C ASP A 253 -5.71 24.14 -33.67
N GLY A 254 -5.56 23.27 -34.67
CA GLY A 254 -4.62 22.15 -34.62
C GLY A 254 -3.15 22.58 -34.54
N ASP A 255 -2.78 23.68 -35.22
CA ASP A 255 -1.40 24.18 -35.21
C ASP A 255 -1.07 24.75 -33.83
N ALA A 256 -1.99 25.53 -33.24
CA ALA A 256 -1.84 26.05 -31.89
C ALA A 256 -1.79 24.94 -30.82
N LEU A 257 -2.60 23.88 -30.99
CA LEU A 257 -2.55 22.70 -30.12
C LEU A 257 -1.20 21.98 -30.22
N GLN A 258 -0.65 21.83 -31.43
CA GLN A 258 0.64 21.20 -31.64
C GLN A 258 1.78 22.03 -31.01
N GLU A 259 1.76 23.35 -31.17
CA GLU A 259 2.73 24.24 -30.54
C GLU A 259 2.66 24.18 -29.00
N LEU A 260 1.45 24.22 -28.43
CA LEU A 260 1.23 24.05 -27.00
C LEU A 260 1.78 22.71 -26.50
N GLN A 261 1.51 21.62 -27.24
CA GLN A 261 1.96 20.30 -26.85
C GLN A 261 3.49 20.17 -26.93
N ALA A 262 4.13 20.74 -27.96
CA ALA A 262 5.58 20.75 -28.07
C ALA A 262 6.25 21.50 -26.90
N ALA A 263 5.69 22.66 -26.51
CA ALA A 263 6.17 23.42 -25.36
C ALA A 263 5.99 22.63 -24.05
N TRP A 264 4.86 21.93 -23.90
CA TRP A 264 4.60 21.09 -22.74
C TRP A 264 5.58 19.90 -22.65
N VAL A 265 5.90 19.25 -23.77
CA VAL A 265 6.89 18.15 -23.80
C VAL A 265 8.29 18.64 -23.37
N ASP A 266 8.73 19.81 -23.82
CA ASP A 266 10.01 20.39 -23.37
C ASP A 266 10.00 20.67 -21.85
N PHE A 267 8.91 21.25 -21.33
CA PHE A 267 8.72 21.42 -19.89
C PHE A 267 8.79 20.09 -19.14
N ALA A 268 8.05 19.07 -19.58
CA ALA A 268 7.96 17.80 -18.88
C ALA A 268 9.32 17.08 -18.83
N ASN A 269 10.07 17.08 -19.93
CA ASN A 269 11.41 16.51 -19.98
C ASN A 269 12.37 17.23 -19.02
N ARG A 270 12.34 18.57 -18.98
CA ARG A 270 13.19 19.36 -18.08
C ARG A 270 12.82 19.17 -16.62
N HIS A 271 11.52 19.08 -16.32
CA HIS A 271 11.04 18.82 -14.96
C HIS A 271 11.52 17.46 -14.47
N ALA A 272 11.31 16.41 -15.27
CA ALA A 272 11.77 15.07 -14.94
C ALA A 272 13.30 15.01 -14.74
N SER A 273 14.07 15.69 -15.60
CA SER A 273 15.53 15.81 -15.43
C SER A 273 15.93 16.55 -14.15
N LEU A 274 15.20 17.60 -13.77
CA LEU A 274 15.46 18.32 -12.52
C LEU A 274 15.28 17.41 -11.31
N LEU A 275 14.19 16.65 -11.22
CA LEU A 275 13.99 15.74 -10.09
C LEU A 275 14.99 14.58 -10.08
N ALA A 276 15.27 14.00 -11.25
CA ALA A 276 16.23 12.91 -11.38
C ALA A 276 17.69 13.35 -11.13
N SER A 277 18.01 14.65 -11.19
CA SER A 277 19.36 15.17 -10.97
C SER A 277 19.95 14.83 -9.59
N GLN A 278 19.11 14.52 -8.60
CA GLN A 278 19.53 14.07 -7.27
C GLN A 278 20.36 12.76 -7.30
N VAL A 279 20.22 11.97 -8.37
CA VAL A 279 20.93 10.71 -8.58
C VAL A 279 21.68 10.70 -9.92
N GLU A 280 22.09 11.88 -10.41
CA GLU A 280 22.75 12.04 -11.70
C GLU A 280 23.96 11.11 -11.86
N GLY A 281 24.04 10.43 -13.01
CA GLY A 281 25.07 9.42 -13.30
C GLY A 281 24.89 8.07 -12.59
N GLY A 282 23.89 7.94 -11.72
CA GLY A 282 23.54 6.70 -11.02
C GLY A 282 22.57 5.81 -11.81
N SER A 283 22.53 4.53 -11.46
CA SER A 283 21.63 3.54 -12.07
C SER A 283 20.14 3.77 -11.77
N MET A 284 19.83 4.59 -10.75
CA MET A 284 18.47 5.03 -10.40
C MET A 284 17.94 6.18 -11.25
N TYR A 285 18.82 6.91 -11.95
CA TYR A 285 18.43 8.08 -12.74
C TYR A 285 17.30 7.77 -13.75
N PRO A 286 17.39 6.69 -14.57
CA PRO A 286 16.35 6.41 -15.56
C PRO A 286 14.98 6.11 -14.93
N HIS A 287 14.96 5.40 -13.79
CA HIS A 287 13.72 5.10 -13.07
C HIS A 287 13.04 6.37 -12.55
N LEU A 288 13.79 7.25 -11.86
CA LEU A 288 13.22 8.51 -11.35
C LEU A 288 12.77 9.44 -12.48
N TRP A 289 13.55 9.53 -13.55
CA TRP A 289 13.20 10.36 -14.70
C TRP A 289 11.91 9.86 -15.37
N ALA A 290 11.82 8.55 -15.64
CA ALA A 290 10.66 7.96 -16.30
C ALA A 290 9.41 8.05 -15.41
N GLY A 291 9.54 7.77 -14.11
CA GLY A 291 8.44 7.88 -13.15
C GLY A 291 7.86 9.29 -13.05
N GLU A 292 8.72 10.31 -12.94
CA GLU A 292 8.26 11.70 -12.91
C GLU A 292 7.59 12.10 -14.21
N LYS A 293 8.20 11.74 -15.36
CA LYS A 293 7.63 12.06 -16.66
C LYS A 293 6.25 11.39 -16.85
N ALA A 294 6.09 10.14 -16.41
CA ALA A 294 4.81 9.44 -16.47
C ALA A 294 3.74 10.16 -15.62
N SER A 295 4.09 10.66 -14.43
CA SER A 295 3.17 11.46 -13.61
C SER A 295 2.70 12.72 -14.34
N LEU A 296 3.62 13.46 -14.96
CA LEU A 296 3.29 14.66 -15.74
C LEU A 296 2.39 14.32 -16.94
N VAL A 297 2.65 13.20 -17.61
CA VAL A 297 1.81 12.70 -18.72
C VAL A 297 0.38 12.43 -18.25
N ARG A 298 0.18 11.77 -17.10
CA ARG A 298 -1.16 11.55 -16.53
C ARG A 298 -1.89 12.87 -16.23
N ASP A 299 -1.20 13.82 -15.59
CA ASP A 299 -1.77 15.15 -15.32
C ASP A 299 -2.19 15.86 -16.62
N ARG A 300 -1.42 15.69 -17.68
CA ARG A 300 -1.73 16.26 -19.00
C ARG A 300 -2.93 15.56 -19.64
N ILE A 301 -3.03 14.23 -19.55
CA ILE A 301 -4.20 13.47 -19.98
C ILE A 301 -5.45 13.98 -19.26
N THR A 302 -5.41 14.19 -17.94
CA THR A 302 -6.53 14.76 -17.18
C THR A 302 -6.91 16.15 -17.68
N GLN A 303 -5.94 17.03 -17.95
CA GLN A 303 -6.23 18.35 -18.52
C GLN A 303 -6.92 18.26 -19.88
N LEU A 304 -6.46 17.37 -20.76
CA LEU A 304 -7.03 17.18 -22.10
C LEU A 304 -8.43 16.54 -22.04
N LYS A 305 -8.65 15.56 -21.17
CA LYS A 305 -9.99 14.99 -20.89
C LYS A 305 -10.95 16.07 -20.38
N GLY A 306 -10.47 16.99 -19.55
CA GLY A 306 -11.25 18.16 -19.13
C GLY A 306 -11.65 19.09 -20.30
N ILE A 307 -10.81 19.20 -21.34
CA ILE A 307 -11.19 19.90 -22.57
C ILE A 307 -12.31 19.13 -23.28
N LEU A 308 -12.16 17.81 -23.46
CA LEU A 308 -13.18 16.96 -24.13
C LEU A 308 -14.55 17.06 -23.45
N GLU A 309 -14.59 17.01 -22.11
CA GLU A 309 -15.83 17.07 -21.34
C GLU A 309 -16.45 18.48 -21.28
N GLY A 310 -15.59 19.50 -21.26
CA GLY A 310 -16.00 20.91 -21.17
C GLY A 310 -16.27 21.58 -22.52
N TRP A 311 -15.97 20.92 -23.64
CA TRP A 311 -16.08 21.53 -24.97
C TRP A 311 -17.54 21.64 -25.40
N TRP A 312 -18.01 22.85 -25.64
CA TRP A 312 -19.34 23.11 -26.19
C TRP A 312 -19.19 23.64 -27.61
N ASP A 313 -19.80 22.95 -28.56
CA ASP A 313 -19.95 23.40 -29.94
C ASP A 313 -20.63 24.79 -29.93
N ARG A 314 -19.88 25.85 -30.21
CA ARG A 314 -20.43 27.18 -30.49
C ARG A 314 -20.53 27.38 -31.98
#